data_AF-A0A0F9GW40-F1
#
_entry.id   AF-A0A0F9GW40-F1
#
_cell.length_a   1.000
_cell.length_b   1.000
_cell.length_c   1.000
_cell.angle_alpha   90.00
_cell.angle_beta   90.00
_cell.angle_gamma   90.00
#
_symmetry.space_group_name_H-M   'P 1'
#
loop_
_entity.id
_entity.type
_entity.pdbx_description
1 polymer ?
#
loop_
_entity_poly.entity_id
_entity_poly.type
_entity_poly.pdbx_seq_one_letter_code
_entity_poly.pdbx_strand_id
1 'polypeptide(L)'
;MGGIQFKERVRRKVLKDRGLIRTGHGHLEPMPDEPIDPNKTLAMRLIEARLDRLIEDLLMEGSLKEVADLLGIKESTVSKWRLRLGLRL
;
A
#
# COMPACT_ATOMS: atom_id res chain seq x y z
N MET A 1 -28.89 11.45 21.85
CA MET A 1 -28.14 11.40 20.58
C MET A 1 -27.39 10.07 20.40
N GLY A 2 -28.07 8.92 20.31
CA GLY A 2 -27.42 7.59 20.17
C GLY A 2 -27.78 6.82 18.90
N GLY A 3 -28.92 7.13 18.26
CA GLY A 3 -29.42 6.37 17.11
C GLY A 3 -28.66 6.62 15.78
N ILE A 4 -28.05 7.80 15.62
CA ILE A 4 -27.31 8.16 14.39
C ILE A 4 -26.02 7.33 14.29
N GLN A 5 -25.32 7.14 15.41
CA GLN A 5 -24.09 6.36 15.47
C GLN A 5 -24.34 4.85 15.27
N PHE A 6 -25.47 4.34 15.77
CA PHE A 6 -25.85 2.94 15.57
C PHE A 6 -26.09 2.62 14.10
N LYS A 7 -26.87 3.46 13.40
CA LYS A 7 -27.17 3.27 11.96
C LYS A 7 -25.90 3.34 11.11
N GLU A 8 -24.99 4.25 11.43
CA GLU A 8 -23.71 4.38 10.71
C GLU A 8 -22.79 3.17 10.95
N ARG A 9 -22.76 2.64 12.18
CA ARG A 9 -21.99 1.43 12.50
C ARG A 9 -22.51 0.20 11.74
N VAL A 10 -23.82 0.01 11.68
CA VAL A 10 -24.44 -1.07 10.90
C VAL A 10 -24.14 -0.91 9.41
N ARG A 11 -24.24 0.32 8.90
CA ARG A 11 -23.94 0.62 7.49
C ARG A 11 -22.49 0.28 7.13
N ARG A 12 -21.51 0.74 7.91
CA ARG A 12 -20.09 0.42 7.68
C ARG A 12 -19.82 -1.09 7.70
N LYS A 13 -20.48 -1.82 8.61
CA LYS A 13 -20.37 -3.28 8.66
C LYS A 13 -20.89 -3.92 7.38
N VAL A 14 -22.10 -3.55 6.94
CA VAL A 14 -22.71 -4.07 5.71
C VAL A 14 -21.89 -3.75 4.46
N LEU A 15 -21.30 -2.56 4.40
CA LEU A 15 -20.44 -2.16 3.28
C LEU A 15 -19.12 -2.96 3.28
N LYS A 16 -18.49 -3.11 4.45
CA LYS A 16 -17.27 -3.93 4.61
C LYS A 16 -17.50 -5.39 4.23
N ASP A 17 -18.61 -5.99 4.67
CA ASP A 17 -18.96 -7.39 4.37
C ASP A 17 -19.20 -7.60 2.86
N ARG A 18 -19.50 -6.54 2.11
CA ARG A 18 -19.70 -6.55 0.66
C ARG A 18 -18.49 -6.06 -0.13
N GLY A 19 -17.37 -5.76 0.54
CA GLY A 19 -16.18 -5.20 -0.11
C GLY A 19 -16.45 -3.86 -0.78
N LEU A 20 -17.26 -2.99 -0.16
CA LEU A 20 -17.61 -1.67 -0.69
C LEU A 20 -17.24 -0.58 0.32
N ILE A 21 -16.88 0.60 -0.19
CA ILE A 21 -16.73 1.83 0.58
C ILE A 21 -17.60 2.94 -0.01
N ARG A 22 -17.97 3.91 0.83
CA ARG A 22 -18.77 5.06 0.40
C ARG A 22 -17.86 6.27 0.20
N THR A 23 -17.75 6.77 -1.03
CA THR A 23 -17.00 7.99 -1.34
C THR A 23 -17.91 9.22 -1.24
N GLY A 24 -17.31 10.43 -1.20
CA GLY A 24 -17.89 11.68 -0.66
C GLY A 24 -19.37 11.99 -0.98
N HIS A 25 -19.86 11.69 -2.18
CA HIS A 25 -21.24 11.97 -2.61
C HIS A 25 -22.21 10.80 -2.48
N GLY A 26 -21.81 9.73 -1.80
CA GLY A 26 -22.67 8.59 -1.53
C GLY A 26 -22.62 7.48 -2.56
N HIS A 27 -21.70 7.55 -3.51
CA HIS A 27 -21.36 6.45 -4.41
C HIS A 27 -20.69 5.30 -3.65
N LEU A 28 -20.94 4.08 -4.12
CA LEU A 28 -20.29 2.87 -3.63
C LEU A 28 -19.19 2.50 -4.60
N GLU A 29 -17.96 2.44 -4.09
CA GLU A 29 -16.80 1.97 -4.82
C GLU A 29 -16.32 0.65 -4.21
N PRO A 30 -15.70 -0.24 -5.00
CA PRO A 30 -15.04 -1.41 -4.45
C PRO A 30 -14.03 -0.97 -3.39
N MET A 31 -14.06 -1.67 -2.26
CA MET A 31 -13.06 -1.50 -1.24
C MET A 31 -11.72 -1.88 -1.86
N PRO A 32 -10.68 -1.04 -1.75
CA PRO A 32 -9.39 -1.36 -2.35
C PRO A 32 -8.91 -2.71 -1.84
N ASP A 33 -8.50 -3.57 -2.78
CA ASP A 33 -8.25 -5.00 -2.54
C ASP A 33 -7.12 -5.28 -1.54
N GLU A 34 -6.22 -4.33 -1.32
CA GLU A 34 -5.01 -4.58 -0.56
C GLU A 34 -4.96 -3.80 0.76
N PRO A 35 -4.62 -4.48 1.88
CA PRO A 35 -4.13 -3.78 3.04
C PRO A 35 -2.88 -3.00 2.61
N ILE A 36 -3.03 -1.68 2.60
CA ILE A 36 -1.95 -0.70 2.46
C ILE A 36 -0.88 -1.05 3.50
N ASP A 37 0.22 -1.69 3.07
CA ASP A 37 1.35 -1.91 3.96
C ASP A 37 1.85 -0.53 4.43
N PRO A 38 1.78 -0.24 5.75
CA PRO A 38 2.18 1.06 6.29
C PRO A 38 3.67 1.35 6.06
N ASN A 39 4.48 0.31 5.83
CA ASN A 39 5.90 0.42 5.55
C ASN A 39 6.19 0.66 4.07
N LYS A 40 5.21 0.49 3.17
CA LYS A 40 5.38 0.79 1.74
C LYS A 40 5.09 2.26 1.44
N THR A 41 6.07 2.94 0.83
CA THR A 41 5.90 4.31 0.33
C THR A 41 5.08 4.33 -0.97
N LEU A 42 4.49 5.48 -1.32
CA LEU A 42 3.78 5.63 -2.60
C LEU A 42 4.66 5.26 -3.80
N ALA A 43 5.94 5.66 -3.78
CA ALA A 43 6.89 5.33 -4.83
C ALA A 43 7.09 3.82 -4.98
N MET A 44 7.20 3.08 -3.88
CA MET A 44 7.28 1.61 -3.92
C MET A 44 6.05 1.00 -4.59
N ARG A 45 4.85 1.42 -4.18
CA ARG A 45 3.59 0.90 -4.74
C ARG A 45 3.43 1.20 -6.22
N LEU A 46 3.85 2.39 -6.65
CA LEU A 46 3.84 2.75 -8.08
C LEU A 46 4.81 1.88 -8.88
N ILE A 47 5.97 1.53 -8.31
CA ILE A 47 6.92 0.61 -8.94
C ILE A 47 6.32 -0.80 -9.01
N GLU A 48 5.69 -1.28 -7.94
CA GLU A 48 5.03 -2.59 -7.91
C GLU A 48 3.93 -2.68 -8.96
N ALA A 49 3.04 -1.69 -9.02
CA ALA A 49 1.98 -1.61 -10.01
C ALA A 49 2.51 -1.51 -11.45
N ARG A 50 3.69 -0.92 -11.65
CA ARG A 50 4.33 -0.80 -12.98
C ARG A 50 5.01 -2.10 -13.40
N LEU A 51 5.62 -2.82 -12.47
CA LEU A 51 6.44 -4.01 -12.74
C LEU A 51 5.69 -5.32 -12.52
N ASP A 52 4.47 -5.28 -11.98
CA ASP A 52 3.66 -6.43 -11.59
C ASP A 52 4.46 -7.42 -10.71
N ARG A 53 5.31 -6.86 -9.84
CA ARG A 53 6.26 -7.59 -8.99
C ARG A 53 6.44 -6.85 -7.68
N LEU A 54 6.67 -7.59 -6.59
CA LEU A 54 6.89 -7.00 -5.28
C LEU A 54 8.23 -6.25 -5.22
N ILE A 55 8.23 -5.10 -4.54
CA ILE A 55 9.47 -4.32 -4.39
C ILE A 55 10.46 -5.04 -3.48
N GLU A 56 9.99 -5.86 -2.55
CA GLU A 56 10.83 -6.67 -1.67
C GLU A 56 11.74 -7.61 -2.44
N ASP A 57 11.19 -8.31 -3.44
CA ASP A 57 11.96 -9.25 -4.27
C ASP A 57 13.07 -8.53 -5.01
N LEU A 58 12.75 -7.38 -5.64
CA LEU A 58 13.73 -6.52 -6.32
C LEU A 58 14.79 -6.01 -5.35
N LEU A 59 14.38 -5.64 -4.13
CA LEU A 59 15.29 -5.16 -3.10
C LEU A 59 16.16 -6.28 -2.52
N MET A 60 15.78 -7.55 -2.62
CA MET A 60 16.55 -8.69 -2.11
C MET A 60 17.52 -9.29 -3.14
N GLU A 61 17.18 -9.28 -4.43
CA GLU A 61 17.93 -9.98 -5.49
C GLU A 61 19.29 -9.32 -5.82
N GLY A 62 19.45 -8.00 -5.63
CA GLY A 62 20.63 -7.26 -6.09
C GLY A 62 21.44 -6.53 -5.01
N SER A 63 22.58 -5.95 -5.38
CA SER A 63 23.28 -4.96 -4.55
C SER A 63 22.53 -3.62 -4.53
N LEU A 64 22.83 -2.74 -3.55
CA LEU A 64 22.21 -1.41 -3.48
C LEU A 64 22.37 -0.61 -4.78
N LYS A 65 23.55 -0.74 -5.41
CA LYS A 65 23.90 -0.05 -6.64
C LYS A 65 23.11 -0.56 -7.85
N GLU A 66 23.05 -1.88 -8.04
CA GLU A 66 22.31 -2.47 -9.15
C GLU A 66 20.82 -2.13 -9.09
N VAL A 67 20.23 -2.19 -7.89
CA VAL A 67 18.82 -1.83 -7.69
C VAL A 67 18.59 -0.33 -7.91
N ALA A 68 19.52 0.52 -7.48
CA ALA A 68 19.46 1.96 -7.70
C ALA A 68 19.52 2.31 -9.19
N ASP A 69 20.44 1.69 -9.93
CA ASP A 69 20.61 1.89 -11.37
C ASP A 69 19.38 1.39 -12.14
N LEU A 70 18.83 0.22 -11.78
CA LEU A 70 17.64 -0.35 -12.40
C LEU A 70 16.39 0.53 -12.19
N LEU A 71 16.21 1.06 -10.99
CA LEU A 71 15.07 1.90 -10.63
C LEU A 71 15.27 3.37 -10.98
N GLY A 72 16.46 3.79 -11.41
CA GLY A 72 16.79 5.18 -11.69
C GLY A 72 16.72 6.09 -10.45
N ILE A 73 17.04 5.56 -9.27
CA ILE A 73 17.00 6.28 -7.99
C ILE A 73 18.36 6.25 -7.30
N LYS A 74 18.55 7.06 -6.26
CA LYS A 74 19.80 7.06 -5.49
C LYS A 74 19.92 5.79 -4.63
N GLU A 75 21.13 5.25 -4.49
CA GLU A 75 21.44 4.12 -3.57
C GLU A 75 21.00 4.39 -2.12
N SER A 76 21.10 5.64 -1.67
CA SER A 76 20.63 6.05 -0.34
C SER A 76 19.11 5.90 -0.17
N THR A 77 18.33 6.01 -1.25
CA THR A 77 16.88 5.74 -1.24
C THR A 77 16.63 4.25 -1.08
N VAL A 78 17.33 3.41 -1.85
CA VAL A 78 17.25 1.94 -1.77
C VAL A 78 17.62 1.44 -0.38
N SER A 79 18.68 2.00 0.22
CA SER A 79 19.11 1.67 1.58
C SER A 79 18.04 2.00 2.63
N LYS A 80 17.40 3.17 2.54
CA LYS A 80 16.28 3.56 3.42
C LYS A 80 15.06 2.64 3.24
N TRP A 81 14.81 2.21 2.02
CA TRP A 81 13.71 1.31 1.68
C TRP A 81 13.91 -0.07 2.30
N ARG A 82 15.11 -0.65 2.17
CA ARG A 82 15.45 -1.91 2.85
C ARG A 82 15.29 -1.83 4.36
N LEU A 83 15.77 -0.74 4.97
CA LEU A 83 15.63 -0.53 6.41
C LEU A 83 14.15 -0.45 6.82
N ARG A 84 13.34 0.31 6.08
CA ARG A 84 11.91 0.48 6.36
C ARG A 84 11.13 -0.83 6.26
N LEU A 85 11.50 -1.70 5.32
CA LEU A 85 10.87 -3.00 5.10
C LEU A 85 11.47 -4.12 5.98
N GLY A 86 12.43 -3.81 6.85
CA GLY A 86 13.08 -4.82 7.70
C GLY A 86 13.96 -5.82 6.95
N LEU A 87 14.38 -5.49 5.72
CA LEU A 87 15.22 -6.34 4.87
C LEU A 87 16.72 -6.24 5.21
N ARG A 88 17.06 -5.52 6.29
CA ARG A 88 18.41 -5.36 6.80
C ARG A 88 18.45 -5.93 8.21
N LEU A 89 19.26 -6.97 8.42
CA LEU A 89 19.68 -7.44 9.74
C LEU A 89 20.69 -6.46 10.34
#